data_AF-A0A959LWH5-F1
#
_entry.id   AF-A0A959LWH5-F1
#
_cell.length_a   1.000
_cell.length_b   1.000
_cell.length_c   1.000
_cell.angle_alpha   90.00
_cell.angle_beta   90.00
_cell.angle_gamma   90.00
#
_symmetry.space_group_name_H-M   'P 1'
#
loop_
_entity.id
_entity.type
_entity.pdbx_description
1 polymer ?
#
loop_
_entity_poly.entity_id
_entity_poly.type
_entity_poly.pdbx_seq_one_letter_code
_entity_poly.pdbx_strand_id
1 'polypeptide(L)'
;MKRFTNILVALGVTLFLLTVGMKSEAEAGLCDLGGVEVKDTVSVDGCDYEIRLCIYCKPNYPGEVKIHSYRLLYGCYTTLTDQEIYDSIIAQITTSAYIILHCEKEIPPCNGTERLNVIFEYPICWKIVLYSINQNPDLNIYYYLPCDDDSYCEVTYSYCIDALGLHTSASNGTLIGTPNCTLESWEITKPTSYVGEESDCYIIHTPCNK
;
A
#
# COMPACT_ATOMS: atom_id res chain seq x y z
N MET A 1 18.61 -58.00 0.94
CA MET A 1 17.67 -56.96 1.40
C MET A 1 18.31 -55.61 1.75
N LYS A 2 19.54 -55.52 2.29
CA LYS A 2 20.17 -54.23 2.66
C LYS A 2 20.43 -53.22 1.52
N ARG A 3 20.52 -53.65 0.25
CA ARG A 3 20.82 -52.76 -0.89
C ARG A 3 19.63 -51.89 -1.34
N PHE A 4 18.39 -52.35 -1.13
CA PHE A 4 17.20 -51.60 -1.54
C PHE A 4 16.84 -50.48 -0.55
N THR A 5 17.23 -50.62 0.72
CA THR A 5 16.95 -49.63 1.77
C THR A 5 17.68 -48.30 1.51
N ASN A 6 18.91 -48.34 1.01
CA ASN A 6 19.69 -47.13 0.74
C ASN A 6 19.13 -46.32 -0.44
N ILE A 7 18.56 -46.99 -1.45
CA ILE A 7 17.97 -46.34 -2.62
C ILE A 7 16.67 -45.62 -2.23
N LEU A 8 15.83 -46.25 -1.41
CA LEU A 8 14.58 -45.65 -0.93
C LEU A 8 14.84 -44.44 -0.01
N VAL A 9 15.86 -44.50 0.84
CA VAL A 9 16.26 -43.37 1.69
C VAL A 9 16.77 -42.20 0.85
N ALA A 10 17.62 -42.46 -0.15
CA ALA A 10 18.11 -41.41 -1.04
C ALA A 10 16.96 -40.73 -1.83
N LEU A 11 16.04 -41.52 -2.39
CA LEU A 11 14.85 -40.99 -3.08
C LEU A 11 13.97 -40.15 -2.15
N GLY A 12 13.74 -40.61 -0.92
CA GLY A 12 12.96 -39.87 0.08
C GLY A 12 13.60 -38.53 0.46
N VAL A 13 14.91 -38.50 0.68
CA VAL A 13 15.66 -37.26 1.00
C VAL A 13 15.64 -36.29 -0.18
N THR A 14 15.80 -36.79 -1.40
CA THR A 14 15.81 -35.94 -2.61
C THR A 14 14.42 -35.33 -2.86
N LEU A 15 13.35 -36.11 -2.69
CA LEU A 15 11.97 -35.62 -2.83
C LEU A 15 11.60 -34.61 -1.74
N PHE A 16 12.10 -34.80 -0.52
CA PHE A 16 11.92 -33.84 0.57
C PHE A 16 12.66 -32.51 0.30
N LEU A 17 13.90 -32.57 -0.19
CA LEU A 17 14.66 -31.37 -0.54
C LEU A 17 14.03 -30.59 -1.71
N LEU A 18 13.44 -31.29 -2.70
CA LEU A 18 12.72 -30.65 -3.80
C LEU A 18 11.42 -29.98 -3.33
N THR A 19 10.64 -30.62 -2.45
CA THR A 19 9.40 -30.03 -1.93
C THR A 19 9.62 -28.87 -0.95
N VAL A 20 10.72 -28.88 -0.20
CA VAL A 20 11.12 -27.74 0.65
C VAL A 20 11.72 -26.61 -0.19
N GLY A 21 12.47 -26.93 -1.25
CA GLY A 21 13.04 -25.92 -2.16
C GLY A 21 11.99 -25.14 -2.95
N MET A 22 10.88 -25.78 -3.33
CA MET A 22 9.82 -25.15 -4.15
C MET A 22 8.81 -24.30 -3.36
N LYS A 23 8.86 -24.27 -2.02
CA LYS A 23 8.05 -23.33 -1.21
C LYS A 23 8.74 -21.98 -0.97
N SER A 24 9.98 -21.83 -1.44
CA SER A 24 10.77 -20.61 -1.32
C SER A 24 10.87 -19.83 -2.62
N GLU A 25 10.06 -20.15 -3.63
CA GLU A 25 9.79 -19.21 -4.71
C GLU A 25 8.85 -18.15 -4.14
N ALA A 26 9.50 -17.15 -3.54
CA ALA A 26 8.89 -15.92 -3.10
C ALA A 26 7.99 -15.38 -4.22
N GLU A 27 6.73 -15.10 -3.90
CA GLU A 27 6.03 -14.01 -4.59
C GLU A 27 7.04 -12.86 -4.64
N ALA A 28 7.44 -12.43 -5.85
CA ALA A 28 8.26 -11.23 -5.99
C ALA A 28 7.52 -10.15 -5.19
N GLY A 29 8.09 -9.75 -4.05
CA GLY A 29 7.42 -8.87 -3.11
C GLY A 29 7.03 -7.59 -3.82
N LEU A 30 5.88 -7.01 -3.47
CA LEU A 30 5.44 -5.74 -4.04
C LEU A 30 6.44 -4.59 -3.79
N CYS A 31 7.36 -4.78 -2.85
CA CYS A 31 8.33 -3.79 -2.45
C CYS A 31 9.70 -4.08 -3.02
N ASP A 32 10.37 -3.02 -3.47
CA ASP A 32 11.77 -3.07 -3.86
C ASP A 32 12.68 -3.50 -2.68
N LEU A 33 13.92 -3.83 -3.01
CA LEU A 33 14.93 -4.28 -2.05
C LEU A 33 15.01 -3.35 -0.82
N GLY A 34 14.70 -3.90 0.35
CA GLY A 34 14.76 -3.19 1.64
C GLY A 34 13.41 -2.73 2.19
N GLY A 35 12.33 -2.88 1.42
CA GLY A 35 10.96 -2.62 1.88
C GLY A 35 10.30 -3.85 2.47
N VAL A 36 9.36 -3.63 3.37
CA VAL A 36 8.44 -4.67 3.89
C VAL A 36 7.04 -4.38 3.35
N GLU A 37 6.43 -5.40 2.74
CA GLU A 37 5.03 -5.34 2.34
C GLU A 37 4.15 -5.43 3.58
N VAL A 38 3.32 -4.41 3.78
CA VAL A 38 2.30 -4.36 4.82
C VAL A 38 0.93 -4.46 4.16
N LYS A 39 0.15 -5.47 4.60
CA LYS A 39 -1.27 -5.60 4.28
C LYS A 39 -2.05 -5.25 5.54
N ASP A 40 -2.86 -4.21 5.46
CA ASP A 40 -3.67 -3.76 6.59
C ASP A 40 -5.10 -3.48 6.15
N THR A 41 -6.01 -3.42 7.12
CA THR A 41 -7.42 -3.11 6.88
C THR A 41 -7.78 -1.77 7.52
N VAL A 42 -8.33 -0.87 6.71
CA VAL A 42 -8.82 0.43 7.15
C VAL A 42 -10.31 0.53 6.88
N SER A 43 -11.05 1.06 7.85
CA SER A 43 -12.50 1.26 7.71
C SER A 43 -12.77 2.70 7.27
N VAL A 44 -13.53 2.86 6.18
CA VAL A 44 -13.91 4.15 5.61
C VAL A 44 -15.42 4.10 5.34
N ASP A 45 -16.18 5.01 5.95
CA ASP A 45 -17.66 5.06 5.82
C ASP A 45 -18.37 3.73 6.10
N GLY A 46 -17.84 2.95 7.06
CA GLY A 46 -18.36 1.63 7.41
C GLY A 46 -18.00 0.51 6.42
N CYS A 47 -17.21 0.81 5.39
CA CYS A 47 -16.65 -0.16 4.46
C CYS A 47 -15.19 -0.47 4.79
N ASP A 48 -14.83 -1.75 4.79
CA ASP A 48 -13.46 -2.18 5.07
C ASP A 48 -12.65 -2.32 3.78
N TYR A 49 -11.52 -1.63 3.73
CA TYR A 49 -10.57 -1.66 2.64
C TYR A 49 -9.28 -2.34 3.07
N GLU A 50 -8.80 -3.31 2.29
CA GLU A 50 -7.43 -3.81 2.41
C GLU A 50 -6.53 -2.85 1.66
N ILE A 51 -5.57 -2.28 2.37
CA ILE A 51 -4.50 -1.46 1.82
C ILE A 51 -3.22 -2.28 1.74
N ARG A 52 -2.42 -2.01 0.70
CA ARG A 52 -1.08 -2.57 0.54
C ARG A 52 -0.07 -1.45 0.45
N LEU A 53 0.87 -1.47 1.37
CA LEU A 53 1.91 -0.49 1.50
C LEU A 53 3.28 -1.15 1.42
N CYS A 54 4.25 -0.40 0.95
CA CYS A 54 5.66 -0.71 1.10
C CYS A 54 6.26 0.25 2.13
N ILE A 55 6.69 -0.32 3.25
CA ILE A 55 7.29 0.45 4.35
C ILE A 55 8.77 0.11 4.43
N TYR A 56 9.60 1.13 4.26
CA TYR A 56 11.05 1.05 4.37
C TYR A 56 11.43 1.63 5.73
N CYS A 57 11.79 0.79 6.70
CA CYS A 57 12.24 1.27 8.00
C CYS A 57 13.77 1.43 8.00
N LYS A 58 14.29 2.67 8.14
CA LYS A 58 15.73 2.93 8.20
C LYS A 58 16.25 2.78 9.65
N PRO A 59 17.55 2.48 9.88
CA PRO A 59 18.08 2.29 11.23
C PRO A 59 17.88 3.48 12.17
N ASN A 60 17.96 4.71 11.64
CA ASN A 60 17.98 5.93 12.46
C ASN A 60 16.71 6.80 12.35
N TYR A 61 15.77 6.49 11.46
CA TYR A 61 14.54 7.26 11.22
C TYR A 61 13.50 6.30 10.62
N PRO A 62 12.18 6.59 10.63
CA PRO A 62 11.32 5.92 9.67
C PRO A 62 11.87 6.25 8.28
N GLY A 63 11.80 5.30 7.37
CA GLY A 63 12.15 5.61 5.99
C GLY A 63 10.93 6.12 5.27
N GLU A 64 10.47 5.31 4.36
CA GLU A 64 9.62 5.69 3.25
C GLU A 64 8.38 4.81 3.27
N VAL A 65 7.22 5.39 2.99
CA VAL A 65 5.95 4.71 2.88
C VAL A 65 5.42 4.97 1.48
N LYS A 66 5.39 3.91 0.67
CA LYS A 66 4.81 3.93 -0.67
C LYS A 66 3.49 3.18 -0.67
N ILE A 67 2.45 3.82 -1.20
CA ILE A 67 1.13 3.20 -1.32
C ILE A 67 1.08 2.43 -2.63
N HIS A 68 0.89 1.12 -2.56
CA HIS A 68 0.87 0.27 -3.74
C HIS A 68 -0.54 -0.02 -4.23
N SER A 69 -1.50 -0.27 -3.34
CA SER A 69 -2.88 -0.48 -3.74
C SER A 69 -3.85 -0.39 -2.57
N TYR A 70 -5.13 -0.26 -2.90
CA TYR A 70 -6.20 -0.53 -1.96
C TYR A 70 -7.37 -1.22 -2.66
N ARG A 71 -8.14 -2.01 -1.92
CA ARG A 71 -9.32 -2.70 -2.44
C ARG A 71 -10.38 -2.81 -1.38
N LEU A 72 -11.64 -2.83 -1.81
CA LEU A 72 -12.74 -3.14 -0.94
C LEU A 72 -12.71 -4.64 -0.56
N LEU A 73 -12.78 -5.00 0.72
CA LEU A 73 -12.72 -6.41 1.15
C LEU A 73 -14.02 -7.17 0.90
N TYR A 74 -15.15 -6.51 1.16
CA TYR A 74 -16.49 -7.08 1.04
C TYR A 74 -17.40 -6.07 0.37
N GLY A 75 -18.32 -6.55 -0.48
CA GLY A 75 -19.31 -5.71 -1.14
C GLY A 75 -20.00 -4.80 -0.11
N CYS A 76 -19.73 -3.51 -0.23
CA CYS A 76 -20.16 -2.47 0.68
C CYS A 76 -20.59 -1.27 -0.16
N TYR A 77 -21.66 -0.63 0.27
CA TYR A 77 -22.16 0.56 -0.38
C TYR A 77 -21.60 1.78 0.34
N THR A 78 -20.84 2.61 -0.37
CA THR A 78 -20.39 3.92 0.11
C THR A 78 -20.88 5.00 -0.84
N THR A 79 -21.18 6.17 -0.28
CA THR A 79 -21.51 7.37 -1.07
C THR A 79 -20.31 8.27 -1.33
N LEU A 80 -19.16 7.93 -0.74
CA LEU A 80 -17.92 8.67 -0.92
C LEU A 80 -17.38 8.49 -2.35
N THR A 81 -16.82 9.57 -2.86
CA THR A 81 -16.03 9.57 -4.09
C THR A 81 -14.71 8.84 -3.89
N ASP A 82 -14.08 8.41 -4.99
CA ASP A 82 -12.77 7.74 -4.94
C ASP A 82 -11.69 8.63 -4.28
N GLN A 83 -11.78 9.96 -4.48
CA GLN A 83 -10.93 10.95 -3.81
C GLN A 83 -11.14 10.96 -2.28
N GLU A 84 -12.39 10.99 -1.82
CA GLU A 84 -12.71 11.01 -0.39
C GLU A 84 -12.32 9.70 0.31
N ILE A 85 -12.48 8.57 -0.38
CA ILE A 85 -11.99 7.27 0.09
C ILE A 85 -10.48 7.33 0.24
N TYR A 86 -9.75 7.78 -0.78
CA TYR A 86 -8.30 7.89 -0.75
C TYR A 86 -7.83 8.81 0.39
N ASP A 87 -8.35 10.04 0.49
CA ASP A 87 -8.00 10.98 1.55
C ASP A 87 -8.26 10.39 2.95
N SER A 88 -9.34 9.61 3.12
CA SER A 88 -9.66 8.92 4.38
C SER A 88 -8.68 7.80 4.72
N ILE A 89 -8.19 7.08 3.71
CA ILE A 89 -7.13 6.08 3.88
C ILE A 89 -5.83 6.78 4.29
N ILE A 90 -5.44 7.84 3.57
CA ILE A 90 -4.22 8.61 3.86
C ILE A 90 -4.22 9.10 5.30
N ALA A 91 -5.30 9.71 5.75
CA ALA A 91 -5.42 10.25 7.11
C ALA A 91 -5.21 9.20 8.21
N GLN A 92 -5.50 7.92 7.95
CA GLN A 92 -5.30 6.83 8.90
C GLN A 92 -3.85 6.33 8.91
N ILE A 93 -3.22 6.20 7.74
CA ILE A 93 -1.87 5.65 7.60
C ILE A 93 -0.76 6.68 7.85
N THR A 94 -1.05 7.97 7.76
CA THR A 94 -0.10 9.06 8.08
C THR A 94 -0.06 9.39 9.58
N THR A 95 -0.61 8.54 10.44
CA THR A 95 -0.53 8.76 11.89
C THR A 95 0.79 8.25 12.45
N SER A 96 1.32 8.92 13.47
CA SER A 96 2.54 8.46 14.12
C SER A 96 2.37 7.05 14.73
N ALA A 97 1.17 6.73 15.21
CA ALA A 97 0.85 5.42 15.76
C ALA A 97 1.00 4.31 14.71
N TYR A 98 0.54 4.56 13.49
CA TYR A 98 0.70 3.65 12.35
C TYR A 98 2.19 3.40 12.05
N ILE A 99 2.98 4.46 12.01
CA ILE A 99 4.42 4.38 11.74
C ILE A 99 5.18 3.66 12.86
N ILE A 100 4.85 3.93 14.13
CA ILE A 100 5.44 3.23 15.27
C ILE A 100 5.13 1.73 15.19
N LEU A 101 3.88 1.37 14.88
CA LEU A 101 3.44 -0.01 14.81
C LEU A 101 4.26 -0.83 13.82
N HIS A 102 4.61 -0.25 12.66
CA HIS A 102 5.31 -0.97 11.61
C HIS A 102 6.84 -0.85 11.65
N CYS A 103 7.40 0.21 12.21
CA CYS A 103 8.85 0.40 12.28
C CYS A 103 9.48 0.24 13.67
N GLU A 104 8.67 0.03 14.72
CA GLU A 104 9.12 -0.11 16.12
C GLU A 104 10.06 1.02 16.58
N LYS A 105 9.80 2.25 16.13
CA LYS A 105 10.60 3.44 16.47
C LYS A 105 9.92 4.31 17.51
N GLU A 106 10.72 4.81 18.45
CA GLU A 106 10.27 5.83 19.40
C GLU A 106 10.23 7.22 18.74
N ILE A 107 9.24 8.03 19.10
CA ILE A 107 9.13 9.42 18.66
C ILE A 107 10.06 10.29 19.52
N PRO A 108 11.00 11.05 18.94
CA PRO A 108 11.93 11.87 19.71
C PRO A 108 11.25 13.11 20.32
N PRO A 109 11.84 13.71 21.37
CA PRO A 109 11.29 14.90 22.01
C PRO A 109 11.40 16.15 21.13
N CYS A 110 10.40 17.04 21.17
CA CYS A 110 10.40 18.26 20.36
C CYS A 110 11.51 19.27 20.72
N ASN A 111 12.07 19.19 21.93
CA ASN A 111 13.10 20.14 22.41
C ASN A 111 14.48 19.95 21.76
N GLY A 112 14.70 18.85 21.02
CA GLY A 112 15.92 18.59 20.26
C GLY A 112 15.84 19.00 18.79
N THR A 113 16.94 18.80 18.07
CA THR A 113 17.00 18.94 16.60
C THR A 113 16.50 17.69 15.86
N GLU A 114 16.34 16.58 16.58
CA GLU A 114 15.90 15.32 16.01
C GLU A 114 14.38 15.32 15.82
N ARG A 115 13.95 14.81 14.67
CA ARG A 115 12.55 14.59 14.30
C ARG A 115 12.42 13.23 13.67
N LEU A 116 11.29 12.58 13.93
CA LEU A 116 10.92 11.37 13.23
C LEU A 116 10.37 11.80 11.86
N ASN A 117 11.18 11.70 10.81
CA ASN A 117 10.77 12.12 9.46
C ASN A 117 10.37 10.89 8.64
N VAL A 118 9.15 10.86 8.10
CA VAL A 118 8.64 9.81 7.22
C VAL A 118 8.36 10.42 5.86
N ILE A 119 8.89 9.83 4.80
CA ILE A 119 8.56 10.21 3.44
C ILE A 119 7.34 9.39 2.99
N PHE A 120 6.30 10.05 2.52
CA PHE A 120 5.16 9.41 1.89
C PHE A 120 5.19 9.67 0.39
N GLU A 121 5.08 8.61 -0.39
CA GLU A 121 4.92 8.67 -1.84
C GLU A 121 3.45 8.41 -2.20
N TYR A 122 2.78 9.44 -2.73
CA TYR A 122 1.39 9.38 -3.17
C TYR A 122 1.33 9.28 -4.69
N PRO A 123 1.03 8.10 -5.26
CA PRO A 123 0.82 7.97 -6.71
C PRO A 123 -0.29 8.92 -7.17
N ILE A 124 -0.07 9.59 -8.30
CA ILE A 124 -1.03 10.59 -8.80
C ILE A 124 -2.02 9.94 -9.77
N CYS A 125 -1.54 9.04 -10.61
CA CYS A 125 -2.37 8.34 -11.59
C CYS A 125 -2.79 6.97 -11.07
N TRP A 126 -4.09 6.73 -11.07
CA TRP A 126 -4.71 5.49 -10.62
C TRP A 126 -5.56 4.87 -11.72
N LYS A 127 -5.77 3.56 -11.64
CA LYS A 127 -6.75 2.81 -12.41
C LYS A 127 -7.56 1.90 -11.50
N ILE A 128 -8.76 1.57 -11.95
CA ILE A 128 -9.66 0.66 -11.27
C ILE A 128 -9.68 -0.66 -12.03
N VAL A 129 -9.53 -1.77 -11.31
CA VAL A 129 -9.60 -3.13 -11.87
C VAL A 129 -10.75 -3.88 -11.21
N LEU A 130 -11.67 -4.41 -12.02
CA LEU A 130 -12.78 -5.23 -11.53
C LEU A 130 -12.26 -6.59 -11.06
N TYR A 131 -12.31 -6.85 -9.76
CA TYR A 131 -11.78 -8.08 -9.18
C TYR A 131 -12.85 -9.14 -8.93
N SER A 132 -14.07 -8.72 -8.60
CA SER A 132 -15.19 -9.65 -8.41
C SER A 132 -16.50 -9.03 -8.86
N ILE A 133 -17.25 -9.78 -9.66
CA ILE A 133 -18.59 -9.41 -10.12
C ILE A 133 -19.63 -10.00 -9.17
N ASN A 134 -20.50 -9.15 -8.65
CA ASN A 134 -21.62 -9.52 -7.82
C ASN A 134 -22.94 -9.37 -8.59
N GLN A 135 -23.98 -10.10 -8.16
CA GLN A 135 -25.32 -9.97 -8.76
C GLN A 135 -25.89 -8.54 -8.62
N ASN A 136 -25.51 -7.85 -7.54
CA ASN A 136 -25.70 -6.42 -7.41
C ASN A 136 -24.40 -5.72 -7.85
N PRO A 137 -24.40 -4.93 -8.95
CA PRO A 137 -23.23 -4.20 -9.42
C PRO A 137 -22.62 -3.26 -8.37
N ASP A 138 -23.44 -2.71 -7.47
CA ASP A 138 -22.97 -1.83 -6.38
C ASP A 138 -22.10 -2.58 -5.36
N LEU A 139 -22.12 -3.92 -5.38
CA LEU A 139 -21.33 -4.76 -4.51
C LEU A 139 -20.09 -5.34 -5.21
N ASN A 140 -19.83 -4.96 -6.47
CA ASN A 140 -18.62 -5.38 -7.16
C ASN A 140 -17.37 -5.00 -6.35
N ILE A 141 -16.36 -5.87 -6.38
CA ILE A 141 -15.10 -5.62 -5.70
C ILE A 141 -14.11 -5.05 -6.71
N TYR A 142 -13.54 -3.90 -6.36
CA TYR A 142 -12.57 -3.17 -7.17
C TYR A 142 -11.21 -3.12 -6.48
N TYR A 143 -10.15 -3.27 -7.27
CA TYR A 143 -8.80 -2.88 -6.89
C TYR A 143 -8.50 -1.51 -7.47
N TYR A 144 -7.89 -0.66 -6.66
CA TYR A 144 -7.34 0.62 -7.07
C TYR A 144 -5.83 0.46 -7.09
N LEU A 145 -5.23 0.67 -8.27
CA LEU A 145 -3.81 0.47 -8.54
C LEU A 145 -3.22 1.75 -9.16
N PRO A 146 -1.97 2.12 -8.83
CA PRO A 146 -1.22 3.10 -9.59
C PRO A 146 -1.09 2.68 -11.06
N CYS A 147 -1.13 3.65 -11.97
CA CYS A 147 -0.88 3.41 -13.39
C CYS A 147 0.60 3.29 -13.73
N ASP A 148 1.42 4.03 -12.99
CA ASP A 148 2.87 3.94 -13.03
C ASP A 148 3.44 4.12 -11.61
N ASP A 149 4.67 3.68 -11.44
CA ASP A 149 5.44 3.81 -10.20
C ASP A 149 6.37 5.03 -10.20
N ASP A 150 6.49 5.72 -11.34
CA ASP A 150 7.48 6.76 -11.59
C ASP A 150 6.93 8.18 -11.36
N SER A 151 5.61 8.35 -11.25
CA SER A 151 4.98 9.63 -10.97
C SER A 151 4.14 9.66 -9.69
N TYR A 152 4.64 10.42 -8.72
CA TYR A 152 4.04 10.53 -7.40
C TYR A 152 4.32 11.89 -6.77
N CYS A 153 3.54 12.21 -5.76
CA CYS A 153 3.76 13.35 -4.89
C CYS A 153 4.50 12.88 -3.63
N GLU A 154 5.68 13.44 -3.40
CA GLU A 154 6.47 13.19 -2.19
C GLU A 154 6.11 14.19 -1.10
N VAL A 155 5.77 13.71 0.10
CA VAL A 155 5.52 14.56 1.28
C VAL A 155 6.27 13.99 2.47
N THR A 156 7.06 14.84 3.14
CA THR A 156 7.73 14.48 4.38
C THR A 156 6.89 14.88 5.59
N TYR A 157 6.49 13.90 6.41
CA TYR A 157 5.86 14.13 7.70
C TYR A 157 6.92 14.08 8.80
N SER A 158 6.99 15.12 9.62
CA SER A 158 7.90 15.22 10.76
C SER A 158 7.11 15.12 12.06
N TYR A 159 7.46 14.15 12.91
CA TYR A 159 6.84 13.93 14.22
C TYR A 159 7.82 14.19 15.37
N CYS A 160 7.31 14.76 16.45
CA CYS A 160 7.98 14.84 17.74
C CYS A 160 6.95 14.85 18.88
N ILE A 161 7.38 14.59 20.10
CA ILE A 161 6.51 14.61 21.28
C ILE A 161 7.04 15.57 22.35
N ASP A 162 6.17 16.30 23.05
CA ASP A 162 6.54 17.10 24.22
C ASP A 162 5.48 17.00 25.33
N ALA A 163 5.57 17.88 26.33
CA ALA A 163 4.63 17.92 27.45
C ALA A 163 3.18 18.27 27.03
N LEU A 164 2.98 18.87 25.85
CA LEU A 164 1.67 19.21 25.28
C LEU A 164 1.12 18.10 24.39
N GLY A 165 1.95 17.15 23.97
CA GLY A 165 1.54 15.95 23.23
C GLY A 165 2.34 15.73 21.95
N LEU A 166 1.72 15.00 21.02
CA LEU A 166 2.29 14.73 19.71
C LEU A 166 2.17 15.96 18.81
N HIS A 167 3.27 16.37 18.22
CA HIS A 167 3.32 17.39 17.19
C HIS A 167 3.61 16.75 15.84
N THR A 168 2.86 17.17 14.83
CA THR A 168 3.01 16.70 13.45
C THR A 168 3.08 17.90 12.54
N SER A 169 4.03 17.87 11.60
CA SER A 169 4.13 18.85 10.52
C SER A 169 4.40 18.12 9.22
N ALA A 170 3.88 18.64 8.11
CA ALA A 170 4.11 18.10 6.78
C ALA A 170 4.86 19.13 5.94
N SER A 171 5.79 18.67 5.11
CA SER A 171 6.38 19.50 4.06
C SER A 171 5.30 19.86 3.02
N ASN A 172 5.61 20.85 2.18
CA ASN A 172 4.88 20.96 0.92
C ASN A 172 5.14 19.70 0.08
N GLY A 173 4.17 19.33 -0.73
CA GLY A 173 4.32 18.23 -1.69
C GLY A 173 5.33 18.59 -2.78
N THR A 174 6.18 17.63 -3.14
CA THR A 174 7.10 17.73 -4.28
C THR A 174 6.69 16.72 -5.33
N LEU A 175 6.38 17.19 -6.55
CA LEU A 175 6.03 16.32 -7.66
C LEU A 175 7.29 15.63 -8.19
N ILE A 176 7.25 14.29 -8.22
CA ILE A 176 8.25 13.44 -8.87
C ILE A 176 7.65 12.87 -10.15
N GLY A 177 8.45 12.83 -11.22
CA GLY A 177 8.03 12.33 -12.53
C GLY A 177 7.08 13.25 -13.29
N THR A 178 6.35 12.68 -14.25
CA THR A 178 5.34 13.40 -15.05
C THR A 178 4.11 12.50 -15.19
N PRO A 179 2.99 12.83 -14.52
CA PRO A 179 1.80 11.99 -14.55
C PRO A 179 1.29 11.82 -15.99
N ASN A 180 0.95 10.59 -16.39
CA ASN A 180 0.47 10.28 -17.74
C ASN A 180 -1.06 10.26 -17.88
N CYS A 181 -1.79 10.50 -16.79
CA CYS A 181 -3.25 10.55 -16.75
C CYS A 181 -3.76 11.99 -16.92
N THR A 182 -4.95 12.12 -17.51
CA THR A 182 -5.60 13.42 -17.76
C THR A 182 -7.06 13.46 -17.34
N LEU A 183 -7.67 12.29 -17.09
CA LEU A 183 -9.05 12.18 -16.63
C LEU A 183 -9.11 12.43 -15.13
N GLU A 184 -10.16 13.12 -14.69
CA GLU A 184 -10.45 13.29 -13.27
C GLU A 184 -11.22 12.10 -12.71
N SER A 185 -11.17 11.88 -11.39
CA SER A 185 -11.81 10.72 -10.76
C SER A 185 -13.32 10.63 -10.96
N TRP A 186 -13.99 11.75 -11.25
CA TRP A 186 -15.43 11.78 -11.55
C TRP A 186 -15.76 11.56 -13.03
N GLU A 187 -14.76 11.55 -13.91
CA GLU A 187 -14.93 11.35 -15.36
C GLU A 187 -14.81 9.88 -15.77
N ILE A 188 -14.22 9.05 -14.92
CA ILE A 188 -14.04 7.63 -15.20
C ILE A 188 -15.33 6.84 -15.05
N THR A 189 -15.44 5.78 -15.83
CA THR A 189 -16.48 4.75 -15.66
C THR A 189 -15.85 3.51 -15.03
N LYS A 190 -16.43 3.03 -13.92
CA LYS A 190 -15.96 1.80 -13.28
C LYS A 190 -16.18 0.60 -14.21
N PRO A 191 -15.22 -0.34 -14.31
CA PRO A 191 -15.39 -1.55 -15.12
C PRO A 191 -16.54 -2.42 -14.58
N THR A 192 -17.26 -3.09 -15.48
CA THR A 192 -18.46 -3.89 -15.13
C THR A 192 -18.63 -5.17 -15.96
N SER A 193 -17.87 -5.33 -17.04
CA SER A 193 -18.09 -6.34 -18.07
C SER A 193 -17.55 -7.72 -17.69
N TYR A 194 -16.30 -7.78 -17.20
CA TYR A 194 -15.62 -9.03 -16.84
C TYR A 194 -14.53 -8.81 -15.79
N VAL A 195 -14.26 -9.84 -14.96
CA VAL A 195 -13.17 -9.78 -13.97
C VAL A 195 -11.83 -9.60 -14.67
N GLY A 196 -11.06 -8.61 -14.23
CA GLY A 196 -9.79 -8.18 -14.83
C GLY A 196 -9.94 -7.03 -15.84
N GLU A 197 -11.16 -6.55 -16.12
CA GLU A 197 -11.36 -5.32 -16.88
C GLU A 197 -10.79 -4.13 -16.11
N GLU A 198 -10.06 -3.26 -16.80
CA GLU A 198 -9.40 -2.08 -16.25
C GLU A 198 -10.09 -0.80 -16.76
N SER A 199 -10.15 0.25 -15.93
CA SER A 199 -10.50 1.59 -16.38
C SER A 199 -9.32 2.28 -17.07
N ASP A 200 -9.60 3.39 -17.75
CA ASP A 200 -8.56 4.36 -18.08
C ASP A 200 -7.91 4.92 -16.79
N CYS A 201 -6.68 5.42 -16.93
CA CYS A 201 -5.95 6.07 -15.85
C CYS A 201 -6.51 7.47 -15.55
N TYR A 202 -6.64 7.78 -14.26
CA TYR A 202 -7.22 9.03 -13.77
C TYR A 202 -6.45 9.62 -12.61
N ILE A 203 -6.68 10.90 -12.37
CA ILE A 203 -6.02 11.70 -11.36
C ILE A 203 -6.72 11.48 -10.02
N ILE A 204 -5.93 11.15 -9.00
CA ILE A 204 -6.26 11.39 -7.59
C ILE A 204 -5.47 12.62 -7.15
N HIS A 205 -6.15 13.60 -6.57
CA HIS A 205 -5.53 14.82 -6.08
C HIS A 205 -4.73 14.55 -4.81
N THR A 206 -3.46 14.88 -4.89
CA THR A 206 -2.45 14.84 -3.82
C THR A 206 -2.05 16.28 -3.47
N PRO A 207 -1.25 16.51 -2.41
CA PRO A 207 -0.74 17.85 -2.11
C PRO A 207 0.04 18.55 -3.25
N CYS A 208 0.45 17.83 -4.30
CA CYS A 208 1.17 18.38 -5.44
C CYS A 208 0.28 18.91 -6.58
N ASN A 209 -1.00 18.54 -6.60
CA ASN A 209 -1.94 18.83 -7.70
C ASN A 209 -3.35 19.17 -7.18
N LYS A 210 -3.45 19.74 -5.97
CA LYS A 210 -4.67 20.34 -5.41
C LYS A 210 -4.83 21.80 -5.86
#